data_AF-F7RRX7-F1
#
_entry.id   AF-F7RRX7-F1
#
_cell.length_a   1.000
_cell.length_b   1.000
_cell.length_c   1.000
_cell.angle_alpha   90.00
_cell.angle_beta   90.00
_cell.angle_gamma   90.00
#
_symmetry.space_group_name_H-M   'P 1'
#
loop_
_entity.id
_entity.type
_entity.pdbx_description
1 polymer ?
#
loop_
_entity_poly.entity_id
_entity_poly.type
_entity_poly.pdbx_seq_one_letter_code
_entity_poly.pdbx_strand_id
1 'polypeptide(L)' 'MGIIDNSLKHNVISEVKVKGRLLSDVARQYGISAKAVYQWVRESDQQPRQRECALMGEIAQLQKKLSSLTMNYAP' A
#
# COMPACT_ATOMS: atom_id res chain seq x y z
N MET A 1 7.05 3.30 19.62
CA MET A 1 5.83 2.48 19.47
C MET A 1 5.27 2.71 18.07
N GLY A 2 5.59 1.90 17.04
CA GLY A 2 5.23 2.29 15.66
C GLY A 2 5.29 1.24 14.54
N ILE A 3 5.72 0.00 14.80
CA ILE A 3 5.86 -1.03 13.75
C ILE A 3 4.72 -2.06 13.79
N ILE A 4 4.25 -2.40 15.00
CA ILE A 4 3.21 -3.43 15.21
C ILE A 4 1.84 -2.96 14.67
N ASP A 5 1.54 -1.66 14.83
CA ASP A 5 0.26 -1.05 14.43
C ASP A 5 0.06 -1.04 12.91
N ASN A 6 1.12 -0.77 12.16
CA ASN A 6 1.04 -0.70 10.70
C ASN A 6 0.86 -2.10 10.08
N SER A 7 1.52 -3.13 10.61
CA SER A 7 1.35 -4.52 10.14
C SER A 7 -0.08 -5.01 10.38
N LEU A 8 -0.66 -4.69 11.54
CA LEU A 8 -2.05 -5.02 11.86
C LEU A 8 -3.03 -4.36 10.87
N LYS A 9 -2.88 -3.05 10.62
CA LYS A 9 -3.71 -2.30 9.68
C LYS A 9 -3.66 -2.92 8.27
N HIS A 10 -2.46 -3.26 7.78
CA HIS A 10 -2.28 -3.90 6.48
C HIS A 10 -2.97 -5.27 6.39
N ASN A 11 -2.87 -6.10 7.43
CA ASN A 11 -3.52 -7.41 7.47
C ASN A 11 -5.04 -7.26 7.44
N VAL A 12 -5.60 -6.35 8.24
CA VAL A 12 -7.05 -6.09 8.29
C VAL A 12 -7.58 -5.61 6.94
N ILE A 13 -6.86 -4.70 6.27
CA ILE A 13 -7.23 -4.22 4.93
C ILE A 13 -7.19 -5.37 3.91
N SER A 14 -6.18 -6.25 3.97
CA SER A 14 -6.06 -7.40 3.07
C SER A 14 -7.19 -8.41 3.25
N GLU A 15 -7.55 -8.76 4.48
CA GLU A 15 -8.68 -9.66 4.77
C GLU A 15 -10.01 -9.14 4.18
N VAL A 16 -10.24 -7.83 4.23
CA VAL A 16 -11.46 -7.21 3.70
C VAL A 16 -11.41 -7.06 2.18
N LYS A 17 -10.34 -6.47 1.63
CA LYS A 17 -10.25 -6.10 0.21
C LYS A 17 -9.84 -7.26 -0.71
N VAL A 18 -8.96 -8.15 -0.24
CA VAL A 18 -8.41 -9.26 -1.05
C VAL A 18 -9.21 -10.53 -0.82
N LYS A 19 -9.50 -10.87 0.45
CA LYS A 19 -10.24 -12.09 0.80
C LYS A 19 -11.76 -11.89 0.85
N GLY A 20 -12.25 -10.66 0.68
CA GLY A 20 -13.69 -10.36 0.60
C GLY A 20 -14.45 -10.56 1.91
N ARG A 21 -13.77 -10.54 3.06
CA ARG A 21 -14.41 -10.76 4.36
C ARG A 21 -15.21 -9.56 4.82
N LEU A 22 -16.28 -9.82 5.57
CA LEU A 22 -17.14 -8.77 6.12
C LEU A 22 -16.40 -7.95 7.18
N LEU A 23 -16.57 -6.63 7.11
CA LEU A 23 -15.99 -5.66 8.06
C LEU A 23 -16.29 -6.02 9.53
N SER A 24 -17.53 -6.46 9.81
CA SER A 24 -18.00 -6.84 11.14
C SER A 24 -17.33 -8.10 11.68
N ASP A 25 -17.03 -9.06 10.81
CA ASP A 25 -16.39 -10.32 11.16
C ASP A 25 -14.89 -10.13 11.42
N VAL A 26 -14.23 -9.36 10.57
CA VAL A 26 -12.83 -8.95 10.75
C VAL A 26 -12.67 -8.10 12.02
N ALA A 27 -13.59 -7.16 12.27
CA ALA A 27 -13.59 -6.36 13.50
C ALA A 27 -13.62 -7.24 14.76
N ARG A 28 -14.52 -8.24 14.79
CA ARG A 28 -14.64 -9.18 15.91
C ARG A 28 -13.39 -10.04 16.10
N GLN A 29 -12.82 -10.55 15.01
CA GLN A 29 -11.64 -11.41 15.09
C GLN A 29 -10.40 -10.68 15.60
N TYR A 30 -10.20 -9.43 15.18
CA TYR A 30 -9.02 -8.65 15.56
C TYR A 30 -9.24 -7.80 16.82
N GLY A 31 -10.42 -7.87 17.44
CA GLY A 31 -10.74 -7.10 18.65
C GLY A 31 -10.79 -5.59 18.44
N ILE A 32 -11.08 -5.15 17.21
CA ILE A 32 -11.09 -3.73 16.81
C ILE A 32 -12.50 -3.30 16.44
N SER A 33 -12.80 -2.01 16.56
CA SER A 33 -14.12 -1.50 16.20
C SER A 33 -14.36 -1.59 14.69
N ALA A 34 -15.58 -1.96 14.28
CA ALA A 34 -15.95 -1.97 12.85
C ALA A 34 -15.77 -0.59 12.18
N LYS A 35 -15.91 0.49 12.96
CA LYS A 35 -15.62 1.87 12.51
C LYS A 35 -14.15 2.05 12.14
N ALA A 36 -13.21 1.51 12.94
CA ALA A 36 -11.79 1.57 12.63
C ALA A 36 -11.44 0.75 11.38
N VAL A 37 -12.01 -0.45 11.24
CA VAL A 37 -11.84 -1.28 10.03
C VAL A 37 -12.33 -0.53 8.80
N TYR A 38 -13.53 0.05 8.85
CA TYR A 38 -14.10 0.83 7.76
C TYR A 38 -13.19 2.01 7.39
N GLN A 39 -12.71 2.76 8.39
CA GLN A 39 -11.83 3.90 8.17
C GLN A 39 -10.51 3.48 7.50
N TRP A 40 -9.90 2.39 7.96
CA TRP A 40 -8.65 1.88 7.38
C TRP A 40 -8.82 1.41 5.94
N VAL A 41 -9.91 0.69 5.65
CA VAL A 41 -10.22 0.25 4.29
C VAL A 41 -10.45 1.47 3.38
N ARG A 42 -11.22 2.46 3.84
CA ARG A 42 -11.49 3.68 3.09
C ARG A 42 -10.22 4.51 2.81
N GLU A 43 -9.36 4.69 3.80
CA GLU A 43 -8.07 5.37 3.63
C GLU A 43 -7.15 4.60 2.67
N SER A 44 -7.21 3.27 2.71
CA SER A 44 -6.46 2.41 1.80
C SER A 44 -6.95 2.43 0.35
N ASP A 45 -8.12 2.98 0.06
CA ASP A 45 -8.55 3.28 -1.32
C ASP A 45 -8.02 4.63 -1.81
N GLN A 46 -7.75 5.55 -0.89
CA GLN A 46 -7.26 6.89 -1.22
C GLN A 46 -5.73 6.92 -1.40
N GLN A 47 -5.00 6.08 -0.68
CA GLN A 47 -3.54 6.04 -0.65
C GLN A 47 -2.82 5.29 -1.83
N PRO A 48 -3.35 4.21 -2.44
CA PRO A 48 -2.59 3.40 -3.41
C PRO A 48 -2.26 4.16 -4.68
N ARG A 49 -3.14 5.05 -5.15
CA ARG A 49 -2.88 5.90 -6.32
C ARG A 49 -1.67 6.81 -6.12
N GLN A 50 -1.43 7.30 -4.90
CA GLN A 50 -0.32 8.23 -4.64
C GLN A 50 1.02 7.50 -4.57
N ARG A 51 1.07 6.32 -3.94
CA ARG A 51 2.30 5.52 -3.86
C ARG A 51 2.66 4.87 -5.18
N GLU A 52 1.67 4.35 -5.92
CA GLU A 52 1.91 3.75 -7.24
C GLU A 52 2.43 4.80 -8.23
N CYS A 53 1.83 5.99 -8.29
CA CYS A 53 2.35 7.09 -9.11
C CYS A 53 3.76 7.53 -8.71
N ALA A 54 4.07 7.58 -7.41
CA ALA A 54 5.41 7.93 -6.93
C ALA A 54 6.45 6.88 -7.34
N LEU A 55 6.15 5.60 -7.10
CA LEU A 55 7.03 4.48 -7.48
C LEU A 55 7.22 4.39 -9.00
N MET A 56 6.16 4.57 -9.80
CA MET A 56 6.28 4.62 -11.26
C MET A 56 7.12 5.81 -11.73
N GLY A 57 6.99 6.97 -11.08
CA GLY A 57 7.84 8.13 -11.32
C GLY A 57 9.31 7.85 -11.04
N GLU A 58 9.62 7.19 -9.92
CA GLU A 58 10.99 6.78 -9.57
C GLU A 58 11.55 5.76 -10.57
N ILE A 59 10.76 4.76 -10.97
CA ILE A 59 11.15 3.78 -12.00
C ILE A 59 11.50 4.49 -13.31
N ALA A 60 10.66 5.40 -13.77
CA ALA A 60 10.90 6.15 -15.00
C ALA A 60 12.17 7.01 -14.92
N GLN A 61 12.42 7.64 -13.76
CA GLN A 61 13.64 8.43 -13.55
C GLN A 61 14.90 7.55 -13.53
N LEU A 62 14.84 6.38 -12.89
CA LEU A 62 15.95 5.43 -12.84
C LEU A 62 16.25 4.86 -14.23
N GLN A 63 15.22 4.50 -15.00
CA GLN A 63 15.35 4.07 -16.38
C GLN A 63 16.03 5.14 -17.24
N LYS A 64 15.61 6.41 -17.11
CA LYS A 64 16.24 7.53 -17.83
C LYS A 64 17.72 7.70 -17.47
N LYS A 65 18.06 7.59 -16.19
CA LYS A 65 19.46 7.66 -15.72
C LYS A 65 20.28 6.53 -16.35
N LEU A 66 19.80 5.29 -16.28
CA LEU A 66 20.48 4.15 -16.90
C LEU A 66 20.71 4.35 -18.40
N SER A 67 19.70 4.80 -19.15
CA SER A 67 19.85 5.07 -20.59
C SER A 67 20.92 6.14 -20.88
N SER A 68 20.97 7.23 -20.10
CA SER A 68 22.00 8.27 -20.28
C SER A 68 23.41 7.77 -19.95
N LEU A 69 23.53 6.91 -18.95
CA LEU A 69 24.80 6.28 -18.59
C LEU A 69 25.24 5.30 -19.69
N THR A 70 24.36 4.42 -20.17
CA THR A 70 24.70 3.49 -21.27
C THR A 70 25.08 4.21 -22.56
N MET A 71 24.48 5.37 -22.83
CA MET A 71 24.75 6.17 -24.03
C MET A 71 26.08 6.94 -23.94
N ASN A 72 26.52 7.31 -22.74
CA ASN A 72 27.83 7.94 -22.49
C ASN A 72 28.99 6.93 -22.40
N TYR A 73 28.69 5.62 -22.32
CA TYR A 73 29.67 4.54 -22.25
C TYR A 73 29.67 3.64 -23.51
N ALA A 74 29.00 4.06 -24.60
CA ALA A 74 29.15 3.43 -25.90
C ALA A 74 30.49 3.89 -26.54
N PRO A 75 31.36 2.96 -26.99
CA PRO A 75 32.63 3.29 -27.65
C PRO A 75 32.43 3.96 -29.01
#